data_AF-A7ER29-F1
#
_entry.id   AF-A7ER29-F1
#
_cell.length_a   1.000
_cell.length_b   1.000
_cell.length_c   1.000
_cell.angle_alpha   90.00
_cell.angle_beta   90.00
_cell.angle_gamma   90.00
#
_symmetry.space_group_name_H-M   'P 1'
#
loop_
_entity.id
_entity.type
_entity.pdbx_description
1 polymer ?
#
loop_
_entity_poly.entity_id
_entity_poly.type
_entity_poly.pdbx_seq_one_letter_code
_entity_poly.pdbx_strand_id
1 'polypeptide(L)'
;MGNSHDSSVPFLADLENEYAAAEKSDASSRDSPKTTKSSKAQTYLWISCIIVITLLSNTATYLITHRFKENLEKACAKHTAQYLSPILDNTDIKYETVRFNGSLFTNTIYREDPSPEVDEAWLNLGIKYKAMIIPIEDAPRAGISLDHFRVDEKDGGPGYPATVESLHQLHCLNLLRQRLYYNSEYYHKLGEGPFKNEEYILKAHINTIRQRLMCSADTGAHPYLWAKSGKNAHLYPDFNRDFRCKNFDAIRQFAGDHQAPWREDGQLDVNPKEGEVVLPGIP
;
A
#
# COMPACT_ATOMS: atom_id res chain seq x y z
N MET A 1 3.86 -44.91 95.79
CA MET A 1 3.01 -44.75 94.60
C MET A 1 3.59 -43.60 93.79
N GLY A 2 4.16 -43.71 92.62
CA GLY A 2 4.52 -44.79 91.71
C GLY A 2 5.16 -44.10 90.49
N ASN A 3 6.27 -44.67 89.99
CA ASN A 3 6.90 -44.61 88.65
C ASN A 3 6.75 -43.32 87.81
N SER A 4 7.77 -42.77 87.16
CA SER A 4 8.92 -43.32 86.41
C SER A 4 9.56 -42.11 85.69
N HIS A 5 10.77 -42.06 85.15
CA HIS A 5 11.87 -42.99 84.97
C HIS A 5 13.11 -42.08 84.87
N ASP A 6 14.18 -42.46 85.56
CA ASP A 6 15.52 -41.98 85.29
C ASP A 6 15.96 -42.53 83.93
N SER A 7 16.37 -41.67 83.00
CA SER A 7 17.07 -42.07 81.78
C SER A 7 18.41 -41.35 81.72
N SER A 8 19.37 -41.97 82.40
CA SER A 8 20.80 -41.82 82.18
C SER A 8 21.14 -42.25 80.75
N VAL A 9 21.24 -41.28 79.84
CA VAL A 9 21.80 -41.49 78.50
C VAL A 9 22.86 -40.42 78.26
N PRO A 10 24.16 -40.77 78.23
CA PRO A 10 25.25 -39.80 78.04
C PRO A 10 25.12 -38.97 76.76
N PHE A 11 24.43 -39.51 75.75
CA PHE A 11 24.18 -38.87 74.46
C PHE A 11 23.31 -37.60 74.53
N LEU A 12 22.41 -37.48 75.52
CA LEU A 12 21.52 -36.32 75.62
C LEU A 12 22.21 -35.08 76.23
N ALA A 13 23.23 -35.26 77.07
CA ALA A 13 24.00 -34.15 77.64
C ALA A 13 24.96 -33.52 76.62
N ASP A 14 25.48 -34.32 75.68
CA ASP A 14 26.30 -33.82 74.57
C ASP A 14 25.45 -33.03 73.55
N LEU A 15 24.20 -33.46 73.33
CA LEU A 15 23.24 -32.75 72.47
C LEU A 15 22.80 -31.39 73.02
N GLU A 16 22.59 -31.26 74.34
CA GLU A 16 22.28 -29.96 74.96
C GLU A 16 23.46 -28.98 74.89
N ASN A 17 24.70 -29.48 75.04
CA ASN A 17 25.90 -28.65 74.89
C ASN A 17 26.18 -28.27 73.43
N GLU A 18 25.94 -29.16 72.45
CA GLU A 18 26.02 -28.83 71.02
C GLU A 18 24.93 -27.83 70.61
N TYR A 19 23.70 -27.94 71.13
CA TYR A 19 22.64 -26.97 70.86
C TYR A 19 22.93 -25.60 71.47
N ALA A 20 23.44 -25.54 72.71
CA ALA A 20 23.83 -24.30 73.37
C ALA A 20 25.07 -23.65 72.72
N ALA A 21 26.00 -24.45 72.17
CA ALA A 21 27.13 -23.95 71.38
C ALA A 21 26.70 -23.47 69.98
N ALA A 22 25.73 -24.14 69.35
CA ALA A 22 25.14 -23.73 68.07
C ALA A 22 24.37 -22.41 68.20
N GLU A 23 23.57 -22.23 69.26
CA GLU A 23 22.88 -20.95 69.53
C GLU A 23 23.85 -19.79 69.80
N LYS A 24 24.98 -20.03 70.49
CA LYS A 24 26.02 -19.01 70.68
C LYS A 24 26.80 -18.69 69.41
N SER A 25 26.93 -19.64 68.49
CA SER A 25 27.58 -19.42 67.19
C SER A 25 26.69 -18.65 66.20
N ASP A 26 25.36 -18.86 66.25
CA ASP A 26 24.38 -18.20 65.39
C ASP A 26 24.00 -16.78 65.90
N ALA A 27 24.28 -16.49 67.18
CA ALA A 27 24.11 -15.15 67.76
C ALA A 27 25.30 -14.19 67.50
N SER A 28 26.44 -14.66 66.98
CA SER A 28 27.69 -13.88 66.91
C SER A 28 28.02 -13.29 65.52
N SER A 29 27.19 -13.49 64.50
CA SER A 29 27.42 -12.84 63.20
C SER A 29 26.14 -12.43 62.47
N ARG A 30 25.19 -11.82 63.19
CA ARG A 30 24.29 -10.86 62.53
C ARG A 30 25.05 -9.57 62.30
N ASP A 31 25.91 -9.58 61.28
CA ASP A 31 26.33 -8.34 60.65
C ASP A 31 25.03 -7.66 60.20
N SER A 32 24.70 -6.55 60.85
CA SER A 32 23.50 -5.79 60.52
C SER A 32 23.59 -5.48 59.04
N PRO A 33 22.59 -5.80 58.19
CA PRO A 33 22.65 -5.39 56.79
C PRO A 33 22.84 -3.88 56.83
N LYS A 34 24.02 -3.41 56.40
CA LYS A 34 24.29 -1.98 56.26
C LYS A 34 23.23 -1.50 55.30
N THR A 35 22.17 -0.92 55.84
CA THR A 35 21.16 -0.22 55.07
C THR A 35 21.86 1.02 54.58
N THR A 36 22.55 0.89 53.45
CA THR A 36 22.98 2.02 52.66
C THR A 36 21.72 2.81 52.39
N LYS A 37 21.54 3.92 53.12
CA LYS A 37 20.50 4.91 52.85
C LYS A 37 20.76 5.40 51.43
N SER A 38 20.16 4.73 50.44
CA SER A 38 20.14 5.22 49.07
C SER A 38 19.60 6.63 49.14
N SER A 39 20.46 7.61 48.81
CA SER A 39 20.05 8.99 48.77
C SER A 39 18.82 9.08 47.85
N LYS A 40 17.75 9.76 48.28
CA LYS A 40 16.57 9.98 47.42
C LYS A 40 16.99 10.54 46.05
N ALA A 41 18.06 11.36 46.02
CA ALA A 41 18.66 11.87 44.79
C ALA A 41 19.20 10.76 43.87
N GLN A 42 19.79 9.71 44.43
CA GLN A 42 20.28 8.57 43.66
C GLN A 42 19.11 7.74 43.12
N THR A 43 18.04 7.57 43.88
CA THR A 43 16.81 6.94 43.40
C THR A 43 16.15 7.76 42.27
N TYR A 44 16.06 9.09 42.41
CA TYR A 44 15.56 9.96 41.33
C TYR A 44 16.44 9.94 40.09
N LEU A 45 17.77 9.87 40.25
CA LEU A 45 18.72 9.75 39.14
C LEU A 45 18.55 8.41 38.41
N TRP A 46 18.41 7.29 39.13
CA TRP A 46 18.10 5.99 38.54
C TRP A 46 16.76 5.97 37.81
N ILE A 47 15.71 6.53 38.42
CA ILE A 47 14.38 6.64 37.79
C ILE A 47 14.48 7.50 36.51
N SER A 48 15.20 8.63 36.56
CA SER A 48 15.42 9.49 35.40
C SER A 48 16.17 8.75 34.29
N CYS A 49 17.25 8.02 34.62
CA CYS A 49 17.98 7.19 33.65
C CYS A 49 17.08 6.11 33.03
N ILE A 50 16.26 5.42 33.82
CA ILE A 50 15.32 4.40 33.32
C ILE A 50 14.31 5.03 32.37
N ILE A 51 13.75 6.20 32.73
CA ILE A 51 12.81 6.94 31.87
C ILE A 51 13.51 7.31 30.54
N VAL A 52 14.71 7.88 30.61
CA VAL A 52 15.47 8.29 29.41
C VAL A 52 15.80 7.09 28.53
N ILE A 53 16.29 5.98 29.10
CA ILE A 53 16.59 4.75 28.36
C ILE A 53 15.33 4.20 27.70
N THR A 54 14.20 4.21 28.41
CA THR A 54 12.92 3.75 27.89
C THR A 54 12.42 4.64 26.75
N LEU A 55 12.56 5.96 26.87
CA LEU A 55 12.20 6.89 25.79
C LEU A 55 13.11 6.71 24.57
N LEU A 56 14.41 6.56 24.77
CA LEU A 56 15.38 6.32 23.69
C LEU A 56 15.13 4.98 22.99
N SER A 57 14.85 3.90 23.74
CA SER A 57 14.58 2.58 23.16
C SER A 57 13.27 2.55 22.38
N ASN A 58 12.21 3.18 22.88
CA ASN A 58 10.94 3.32 22.16
C ASN A 58 11.12 4.17 20.89
N THR A 59 11.88 5.27 20.97
CA THR A 59 12.18 6.11 19.80
C THR A 59 12.98 5.34 18.74
N ALA A 60 14.03 4.62 19.14
CA ALA A 60 14.81 3.79 18.22
C ALA A 60 13.95 2.69 17.59
N THR A 61 13.10 2.02 18.37
CA THR A 61 12.18 0.98 17.89
C THR A 61 11.18 1.54 16.88
N TYR A 62 10.59 2.72 17.16
CA TYR A 62 9.71 3.41 16.23
C TYR A 62 10.42 3.73 14.91
N LEU A 63 11.62 4.31 14.97
CA LEU A 63 12.40 4.66 13.77
C LEU A 63 12.80 3.44 12.94
N ILE A 64 13.22 2.35 13.58
CA ILE A 64 13.56 1.09 12.89
C ILE A 64 12.33 0.49 12.21
N THR A 65 11.20 0.42 12.93
CA THR A 65 9.95 -0.15 12.41
C THR A 65 9.40 0.68 11.26
N HIS A 66 9.44 2.01 11.37
CA HIS A 66 9.02 2.93 10.32
C HIS A 66 9.86 2.76 9.05
N ARG A 67 11.18 2.80 9.17
CA ARG A 67 12.09 2.57 8.03
C ARG A 67 11.89 1.19 7.42
N PHE A 68 11.70 0.16 8.23
CA PHE A 68 11.43 -1.19 7.73
C PHE A 68 10.12 -1.25 6.93
N LYS A 69 9.06 -0.58 7.40
CA LYS A 69 7.78 -0.50 6.70
C LYS A 69 7.89 0.24 5.37
N GLU A 70 8.52 1.42 5.34
CA GLU A 70 8.74 2.17 4.09
C GLU A 70 9.57 1.38 3.09
N ASN A 71 10.63 0.72 3.57
CA ASN A 71 11.44 -0.18 2.75
C ASN A 71 10.61 -1.35 2.21
N LEU A 72 9.68 -1.90 3.00
CA LEU A 72 8.81 -2.99 2.58
C LEU A 72 7.83 -2.55 1.49
N GLU A 73 7.17 -1.40 1.63
CA GLU A 73 6.24 -0.91 0.61
C GLU A 73 6.95 -0.67 -0.73
N LYS A 74 8.11 -0.01 -0.71
CA LYS A 74 8.94 0.18 -1.91
C LYS A 74 9.44 -1.15 -2.47
N ALA A 75 9.87 -2.07 -1.63
CA ALA A 75 10.30 -3.41 -2.05
C ALA A 75 9.15 -4.19 -2.70
N CYS A 76 7.95 -4.19 -2.12
CA CYS A 76 6.76 -4.81 -2.69
C CYS A 76 6.36 -4.17 -4.02
N ALA A 77 6.40 -2.84 -4.12
CA ALA A 77 6.10 -2.11 -5.35
C ALA A 77 7.03 -2.52 -6.50
N LYS A 78 8.34 -2.65 -6.21
CA LYS A 78 9.34 -3.10 -7.18
C LYS A 78 9.25 -4.59 -7.47
N HIS A 79 9.04 -5.42 -6.45
CA HIS A 79 8.99 -6.88 -6.58
C HIS A 79 7.79 -7.37 -7.40
N THR A 80 6.66 -6.66 -7.32
CA THR A 80 5.43 -7.00 -8.06
C THR A 80 5.35 -6.34 -9.43
N ALA A 81 6.33 -5.53 -9.81
CA ALA A 81 6.40 -4.91 -11.12
C ALA A 81 7.26 -5.76 -12.07
N GLN A 82 6.70 -6.16 -13.20
CA GLN A 82 7.45 -6.86 -14.25
C GLN A 82 8.52 -5.95 -14.88
N TYR A 83 8.19 -4.67 -15.04
CA TYR A 83 9.07 -3.65 -15.60
C TYR A 83 9.20 -2.48 -14.63
N LEU A 84 10.40 -1.92 -14.54
CA LEU A 84 10.70 -0.79 -13.69
C LEU A 84 10.59 0.49 -14.51
N SER A 85 9.41 1.12 -14.45
CA SER A 85 9.22 2.46 -15.03
C SER A 85 9.77 3.55 -14.10
N PRO A 86 10.10 4.74 -14.64
CA PRO A 86 10.60 5.87 -13.84
C PRO A 86 9.69 6.26 -12.67
N ILE A 87 8.39 5.96 -12.75
CA ILE A 87 7.41 6.21 -11.67
C ILE A 87 7.82 5.49 -10.38
N LEU A 88 8.34 4.26 -10.46
CA LEU A 88 8.71 3.49 -9.26
C LEU A 88 9.93 4.05 -8.51
N ASP A 89 10.75 4.84 -9.19
CA ASP A 89 11.94 5.46 -8.60
C ASP A 89 11.68 6.92 -8.17
N ASN A 90 10.79 7.62 -8.87
CA ASN A 90 10.51 9.05 -8.66
C ASN A 90 9.20 9.34 -7.92
N THR A 91 8.38 8.33 -7.65
CA THR A 91 7.17 8.44 -6.82
C THR A 91 7.33 7.62 -5.56
N ASP A 92 6.93 8.18 -4.42
CA ASP A 92 6.86 7.46 -3.16
C ASP A 92 5.62 6.55 -3.17
N ILE A 93 5.79 5.34 -3.74
CA ILE A 93 4.73 4.36 -3.88
C ILE A 93 4.43 3.75 -2.52
N LYS A 94 3.26 4.11 -2.01
CA LYS A 94 2.72 3.64 -0.73
C LYS A 94 1.54 2.75 -0.98
N TYR A 95 1.29 1.88 0.00
CA TYR A 95 0.07 1.11 0.03
C TYR A 95 -0.81 1.63 1.17
N GLU A 96 -2.08 1.81 0.90
CA GLU A 96 -3.07 2.33 1.83
C GLU A 96 -4.25 1.38 1.92
N THR A 97 -4.85 1.29 3.12
CA THR A 97 -6.08 0.53 3.28
C THR A 97 -7.24 1.43 2.92
N VAL A 98 -7.92 1.12 1.83
CA VAL A 98 -9.06 1.88 1.33
C VAL A 98 -10.33 1.09 1.62
N ARG A 99 -11.25 1.70 2.36
CA ARG A 99 -12.61 1.20 2.53
C ARG A 99 -13.42 1.55 1.29
N PHE A 100 -13.81 0.56 0.51
CA PHE A 100 -14.67 0.81 -0.65
C PHE A 100 -16.08 1.18 -0.18
N ASN A 101 -16.62 2.26 -0.74
CA ASN A 101 -18.03 2.59 -0.61
C ASN A 101 -18.82 1.79 -1.66
N GLY A 102 -19.15 0.56 -1.31
CA GLY A 102 -19.88 -0.38 -2.15
C GLY A 102 -21.39 -0.30 -1.99
N SER A 103 -21.93 0.77 -1.39
CA SER A 103 -23.36 0.95 -1.26
C SER A 103 -24.02 1.02 -2.63
N LEU A 104 -24.74 -0.04 -3.02
CA LEU A 104 -25.41 -0.09 -4.32
C LEU A 104 -26.44 1.02 -4.51
N PHE A 105 -27.00 1.55 -3.43
CA PHE A 105 -28.05 2.58 -3.47
C PHE A 105 -27.55 4.00 -3.23
N THR A 106 -26.28 4.17 -2.87
CA THR A 106 -25.67 5.49 -2.75
C THR A 106 -25.01 5.84 -4.08
N ASN A 107 -25.47 6.92 -4.70
CA ASN A 107 -24.86 7.38 -5.94
C ASN A 107 -23.54 8.08 -5.67
N THR A 108 -22.60 7.91 -6.57
CA THR A 108 -21.37 8.72 -6.66
C THR A 108 -21.41 9.44 -8.00
N ILE A 109 -20.65 10.53 -8.14
CA ILE A 109 -20.57 11.25 -9.43
C ILE A 109 -20.22 10.33 -10.60
N TYR A 110 -19.46 9.26 -10.37
CA TYR A 110 -19.08 8.27 -11.38
C TYR A 110 -20.22 7.34 -11.84
N ARG A 111 -21.36 7.35 -11.14
CA ARG A 111 -22.56 6.51 -11.40
C ARG A 111 -23.77 7.34 -11.85
N GLU A 112 -23.63 8.65 -11.94
CA GLU A 112 -24.69 9.54 -12.39
C GLU A 112 -24.91 9.44 -13.91
N ASP A 113 -26.08 9.92 -14.34
CA ASP A 113 -26.44 10.10 -15.74
C ASP A 113 -25.42 11.03 -16.43
N PRO A 114 -25.22 10.91 -17.75
CA PRO A 114 -24.14 11.60 -18.43
C PRO A 114 -24.35 13.12 -18.40
N SER A 115 -23.34 13.83 -17.93
CA SER A 115 -23.32 15.29 -17.83
C SER A 115 -21.89 15.83 -17.90
N PRO A 116 -21.70 17.15 -18.12
CA PRO A 116 -20.38 17.78 -18.05
C PRO A 116 -19.66 17.53 -16.71
N GLU A 117 -20.37 17.52 -15.60
CA GLU A 117 -19.81 17.29 -14.26
C GLU A 117 -19.31 15.85 -14.10
N VAL A 118 -20.04 14.87 -14.65
CA VAL A 118 -19.59 13.47 -14.71
C VAL A 118 -18.33 13.38 -15.57
N ASP A 119 -18.31 14.02 -16.74
CA ASP A 119 -17.15 13.99 -17.62
C ASP A 119 -15.93 14.65 -16.97
N GLU A 120 -16.10 15.78 -16.26
CA GLU A 120 -15.04 16.42 -15.48
C GLU A 120 -14.51 15.50 -14.38
N ALA A 121 -15.38 14.82 -13.63
CA ALA A 121 -14.97 13.86 -12.61
C ALA A 121 -14.10 12.74 -13.19
N TRP A 122 -14.48 12.21 -14.36
CA TRP A 122 -13.68 11.20 -15.07
C TRP A 122 -12.37 11.78 -15.62
N LEU A 123 -12.37 12.99 -16.17
CA LEU A 123 -11.16 13.68 -16.64
C LEU A 123 -10.14 13.90 -15.52
N ASN A 124 -10.63 14.25 -14.33
CA ASN A 124 -9.81 14.43 -13.14
C ASN A 124 -9.09 13.14 -12.70
N LEU A 125 -9.53 11.96 -13.15
CA LEU A 125 -8.79 10.71 -12.95
C LEU A 125 -7.57 10.55 -13.87
N GLY A 126 -7.31 11.51 -14.78
CA GLY A 126 -6.16 11.48 -15.69
C GLY A 126 -6.36 10.64 -16.95
N ILE A 127 -7.61 10.31 -17.30
CA ILE A 127 -7.95 9.44 -18.45
C ILE A 127 -7.67 10.06 -19.83
N LYS A 128 -7.35 11.35 -19.87
CA LYS A 128 -6.95 12.10 -21.08
C LYS A 128 -5.54 12.71 -20.94
N TYR A 129 -4.73 12.24 -20.00
CA TYR A 129 -3.34 12.69 -19.95
C TYR A 129 -2.59 12.25 -21.21
N LYS A 130 -1.73 13.14 -21.71
CA LYS A 130 -0.80 12.88 -22.81
C LYS A 130 0.23 11.84 -22.36
N ALA A 131 0.91 11.24 -23.33
CA ALA A 131 2.01 10.33 -23.02
C ALA A 131 3.10 11.07 -22.21
N MET A 132 3.76 10.36 -21.31
CA MET A 132 5.03 10.80 -20.71
C MET A 132 6.19 10.33 -21.57
N ILE A 133 7.32 11.04 -21.52
CA ILE A 133 8.53 10.62 -22.22
C ILE A 133 9.41 9.82 -21.27
N ILE A 134 9.62 8.55 -21.59
CA ILE A 134 10.55 7.66 -20.89
C ILE A 134 11.96 7.91 -21.45
N PRO A 135 12.93 8.30 -20.60
CA PRO A 135 14.31 8.48 -21.03
C PRO A 135 14.88 7.21 -21.67
N ILE A 136 15.82 7.38 -22.60
CA ILE A 136 16.39 6.26 -23.37
C ILE A 136 17.08 5.25 -22.45
N GLU A 137 17.77 5.76 -21.43
CA GLU A 137 18.46 4.99 -20.40
C GLU A 137 17.51 4.13 -19.55
N ASP A 138 16.25 4.56 -19.42
CA ASP A 138 15.22 3.84 -18.67
C ASP A 138 14.36 2.93 -19.56
N ALA A 139 14.45 3.04 -20.89
CA ALA A 139 13.62 2.25 -21.80
C ALA A 139 13.78 0.72 -21.60
N PRO A 140 15.00 0.15 -21.51
CA PRO A 140 15.16 -1.32 -21.40
C PRO A 140 14.54 -1.88 -20.12
N ARG A 141 14.68 -1.16 -19.00
CA ARG A 141 14.14 -1.56 -17.70
C ARG A 141 12.62 -1.33 -17.60
N ALA A 142 12.09 -0.38 -18.36
CA ALA A 142 10.65 -0.18 -18.56
C ALA A 142 10.02 -1.19 -19.54
N GLY A 143 10.80 -2.12 -20.10
CA GLY A 143 10.30 -3.11 -21.07
C GLY A 143 10.08 -2.54 -22.47
N ILE A 144 10.68 -1.39 -22.77
CA ILE A 144 10.60 -0.71 -24.06
C ILE A 144 11.86 -1.02 -24.84
N SER A 145 11.71 -1.70 -25.98
CA SER A 145 12.79 -2.02 -26.89
C SER A 145 13.05 -0.91 -27.91
N LEU A 146 14.25 -0.92 -28.51
CA LEU A 146 14.74 0.15 -29.40
C LEU A 146 13.96 0.29 -30.73
N ASP A 147 13.12 -0.69 -31.06
CA ASP A 147 12.22 -0.68 -32.21
C ASP A 147 10.89 0.05 -31.93
N HIS A 148 10.62 0.42 -30.67
CA HIS A 148 9.49 1.28 -30.35
C HIS A 148 9.73 2.71 -30.86
N PHE A 149 8.64 3.39 -31.18
CA PHE A 149 8.67 4.78 -31.62
C PHE A 149 9.38 5.68 -30.59
N ARG A 150 10.29 6.53 -31.09
CA ARG A 150 11.09 7.45 -30.28
C ARG A 150 10.96 8.89 -30.78
N VAL A 151 10.76 9.80 -29.84
CA VAL A 151 10.76 11.25 -30.12
C VAL A 151 12.15 11.86 -29.94
N ASP A 152 12.42 12.93 -30.69
CA ASP A 152 13.63 13.74 -30.56
C ASP A 152 13.39 14.94 -29.64
N GLU A 153 14.47 15.68 -29.29
CA GLU A 153 14.41 16.88 -28.44
C GLU A 153 13.36 17.90 -28.88
N LYS A 154 13.23 18.14 -30.19
CA LYS A 154 12.25 19.08 -30.75
C LYS A 154 10.79 18.71 -30.45
N ASP A 155 10.52 17.43 -30.16
CA ASP A 155 9.19 16.87 -29.95
C ASP A 155 8.96 16.51 -28.46
N GLY A 156 9.76 17.10 -27.55
CA GLY A 156 9.71 16.85 -26.10
C GLY A 156 10.56 15.68 -25.63
N GLY A 157 11.39 15.11 -26.51
CA GLY A 157 12.34 14.04 -26.23
C GLY A 157 13.71 14.51 -25.72
N PRO A 158 14.75 13.67 -25.85
CA PRO A 158 14.76 12.40 -26.56
C PRO A 158 14.27 11.24 -25.69
N GLY A 159 13.37 10.38 -26.20
CA GLY A 159 12.86 9.25 -25.43
C GLY A 159 11.63 8.58 -26.03
N TYR A 160 11.02 7.69 -25.27
CA TYR A 160 9.90 6.86 -25.71
C TYR A 160 8.60 7.34 -25.08
N PRO A 161 7.61 7.76 -25.87
CA PRO A 161 6.32 8.11 -25.31
C PRO A 161 5.60 6.87 -24.79
N ALA A 162 5.12 6.94 -23.56
CA ALA A 162 4.36 5.88 -22.91
C ALA A 162 3.26 6.47 -22.03
N THR A 163 2.16 5.75 -21.89
CA THR A 163 1.09 6.12 -20.97
C THR A 163 1.16 5.24 -19.73
N VAL A 164 0.82 5.81 -18.57
CA VAL A 164 0.73 5.03 -17.34
C VAL A 164 -0.42 4.03 -17.45
N GLU A 165 -0.11 2.75 -17.30
CA GLU A 165 -1.02 1.64 -17.59
C GLU A 165 -2.31 1.68 -16.74
N SER A 166 -2.28 2.17 -15.50
CA SER A 166 -3.50 2.38 -14.69
C SER A 166 -4.41 3.46 -15.26
N LEU A 167 -3.86 4.52 -15.86
CA LEU A 167 -4.63 5.59 -16.50
C LEU A 167 -5.22 5.10 -17.83
N HIS A 168 -4.48 4.29 -18.59
CA HIS A 168 -4.99 3.63 -19.79
C HIS A 168 -6.17 2.69 -19.48
N GLN A 169 -6.12 1.94 -18.37
CA GLN A 169 -7.25 1.10 -17.92
C GLN A 169 -8.49 1.93 -17.59
N LEU A 170 -8.32 3.05 -16.88
CA LEU A 170 -9.42 3.96 -16.56
C LEU A 170 -9.97 4.65 -17.82
N HIS A 171 -9.11 4.98 -18.78
CA HIS A 171 -9.51 5.46 -20.10
C HIS A 171 -10.42 4.45 -20.79
N CYS A 172 -9.98 3.20 -20.91
CA CYS A 172 -10.78 2.12 -21.48
C CYS A 172 -12.12 1.96 -20.76
N LEU A 173 -12.13 1.97 -19.42
CA LEU A 173 -13.34 1.84 -18.63
C LEU A 173 -14.31 3.01 -18.90
N ASN A 174 -13.78 4.24 -18.99
CA ASN A 174 -14.59 5.40 -19.30
C ASN A 174 -15.23 5.27 -20.68
N LEU A 175 -14.50 4.81 -21.71
CA LEU A 175 -15.07 4.62 -23.05
C LEU A 175 -16.21 3.60 -23.05
N LEU A 176 -16.08 2.51 -22.27
CA LEU A 176 -17.16 1.54 -22.11
C LEU A 176 -18.38 2.15 -21.41
N ARG A 177 -18.18 2.87 -20.30
CA ARG A 177 -19.25 3.60 -19.59
C ARG A 177 -20.01 4.50 -20.56
N GLN A 178 -19.27 5.27 -21.33
CA GLN A 178 -19.72 6.19 -22.36
C GLN A 178 -20.57 5.49 -23.45
N ARG A 179 -20.26 4.22 -23.76
CA ARG A 179 -20.99 3.41 -24.76
C ARG A 179 -22.23 2.69 -24.22
N LEU A 180 -22.42 2.60 -22.90
CA LEU A 180 -23.57 1.89 -22.33
C LEU A 180 -24.87 2.44 -22.91
N TYR A 181 -25.87 1.57 -23.12
CA TYR A 181 -27.09 1.94 -23.87
C TYR A 181 -27.76 3.20 -23.32
N TYR A 182 -27.75 3.38 -21.99
CA TYR A 182 -28.32 4.53 -21.29
C TYR A 182 -27.48 5.82 -21.36
N ASN A 183 -26.20 5.73 -21.73
CA ASN A 183 -25.30 6.88 -21.92
C ASN A 183 -25.11 7.23 -23.40
N SER A 184 -25.30 6.26 -24.29
CA SER A 184 -24.85 6.33 -25.68
C SER A 184 -25.45 7.48 -26.48
N GLU A 185 -26.72 7.83 -26.24
CA GLU A 185 -27.40 8.91 -26.96
C GLU A 185 -26.75 10.27 -26.69
N TYR A 186 -26.45 10.57 -25.43
CA TYR A 186 -25.80 11.83 -25.04
C TYR A 186 -24.45 11.99 -25.75
N TYR A 187 -23.61 10.98 -25.66
CA TYR A 187 -22.26 11.07 -26.20
C TYR A 187 -22.19 10.98 -27.73
N HIS A 188 -23.11 10.24 -28.37
CA HIS A 188 -23.26 10.30 -29.82
C HIS A 188 -23.59 11.70 -30.32
N LYS A 189 -24.43 12.46 -29.60
CA LYS A 189 -24.78 13.83 -29.96
C LYS A 189 -23.59 14.79 -29.83
N LEU A 190 -22.67 14.54 -28.90
CA LEU A 190 -21.43 15.32 -28.78
C LEU A 190 -20.49 15.08 -29.97
N GLY A 191 -20.50 13.87 -30.55
CA GLY A 191 -19.73 13.56 -31.75
C GLY A 191 -18.22 13.59 -31.54
N GLU A 192 -17.75 13.35 -30.31
CA GLU A 192 -16.33 13.41 -29.94
C GLU A 192 -15.72 12.02 -29.68
N GLY A 193 -14.38 11.92 -29.70
CA GLY A 193 -13.64 10.76 -29.23
C GLY A 193 -14.04 9.42 -29.89
N PRO A 194 -14.15 8.31 -29.13
CA PRO A 194 -14.43 7.00 -29.69
C PRO A 194 -15.85 6.81 -30.22
N PHE A 195 -16.69 7.84 -30.12
CA PHE A 195 -18.01 7.83 -30.72
C PHE A 195 -18.00 8.12 -32.23
N LYS A 196 -16.84 8.51 -32.76
CA LYS A 196 -16.52 8.43 -34.20
C LYS A 196 -15.92 7.09 -34.60
N ASN A 197 -15.48 6.28 -33.64
CA ASN A 197 -14.79 5.03 -33.90
C ASN A 197 -15.78 3.90 -34.21
N GLU A 198 -15.36 2.99 -35.06
CA GLU A 198 -16.10 1.77 -35.39
C GLU A 198 -16.33 0.88 -34.15
N GLU A 199 -17.42 0.12 -34.15
CA GLU A 199 -17.83 -0.70 -32.99
C GLU A 199 -16.76 -1.72 -32.56
N TYR A 200 -15.96 -2.22 -33.50
CA TYR A 200 -14.89 -3.19 -33.19
C TYR A 200 -13.81 -2.60 -32.28
N ILE A 201 -13.57 -1.28 -32.34
CA ILE A 201 -12.59 -0.60 -31.50
C ILE A 201 -13.02 -0.70 -30.03
N LEU A 202 -14.31 -0.52 -29.74
CA LEU A 202 -14.83 -0.64 -28.37
C LEU A 202 -14.73 -2.08 -27.83
N LYS A 203 -14.89 -3.09 -28.69
CA LYS A 203 -14.72 -4.51 -28.31
C LYS A 203 -13.27 -4.81 -27.87
N ALA A 204 -12.27 -4.16 -28.47
CA ALA A 204 -10.88 -4.31 -28.05
C ALA A 204 -10.63 -3.79 -26.63
N HIS A 205 -11.32 -2.73 -26.22
CA HIS A 205 -11.20 -2.15 -24.87
C HIS A 205 -11.75 -3.11 -23.79
N ILE A 206 -12.84 -3.83 -24.08
CA ILE A 206 -13.37 -4.88 -23.17
C ILE A 206 -12.31 -5.94 -22.90
N ASN A 207 -11.67 -6.46 -23.95
CA ASN A 207 -10.66 -7.50 -23.80
C ASN A 207 -9.43 -7.00 -23.04
N THR A 208 -9.02 -5.75 -23.24
CA THR A 208 -7.91 -5.11 -22.51
C THR A 208 -8.18 -5.07 -21.01
N ILE A 209 -9.35 -4.56 -20.59
CA ILE A 209 -9.73 -4.51 -19.17
C ILE A 209 -9.84 -5.91 -18.58
N ARG A 210 -10.46 -6.87 -19.30
CA ARG A 210 -10.56 -8.26 -18.85
C ARG A 210 -9.17 -8.87 -18.60
N GLN A 211 -8.26 -8.75 -19.56
CA GLN A 211 -6.89 -9.26 -19.42
C GLN A 211 -6.19 -8.63 -18.23
N ARG A 212 -6.35 -7.33 -18.04
CA ARG A 212 -5.75 -6.64 -16.90
C ARG A 212 -6.28 -7.15 -15.57
N LEU A 213 -7.60 -7.23 -15.40
CA LEU A 213 -8.22 -7.71 -14.16
C LEU A 213 -7.75 -9.12 -13.80
N MET A 214 -7.54 -9.99 -14.80
CA MET A 214 -6.98 -11.32 -14.59
C MET A 214 -5.48 -11.30 -14.27
N CYS A 215 -4.71 -10.41 -14.90
CA CYS A 215 -3.29 -10.24 -14.61
C CYS A 215 -3.05 -9.75 -13.18
N SER A 216 -3.93 -8.90 -12.66
CA SER A 216 -3.90 -8.41 -11.28
C SER A 216 -4.96 -9.10 -10.41
N ALA A 217 -5.19 -10.40 -10.61
CA ALA A 217 -6.23 -11.16 -9.92
C ALA A 217 -6.15 -10.97 -8.39
N ASP A 218 -7.18 -10.35 -7.83
CA ASP A 218 -7.28 -10.12 -6.39
C ASP A 218 -7.59 -11.44 -5.67
N THR A 219 -6.77 -11.78 -4.67
CA THR A 219 -6.93 -12.99 -3.85
C THR A 219 -7.83 -12.77 -2.63
N GLY A 220 -8.38 -11.57 -2.46
CA GLY A 220 -9.31 -11.23 -1.39
C GLY A 220 -10.62 -12.03 -1.47
N ALA A 221 -11.06 -12.58 -0.34
CA ALA A 221 -12.34 -13.27 -0.27
C ALA A 221 -13.50 -12.27 -0.22
N HIS A 222 -14.61 -12.58 -0.92
CA HIS A 222 -15.83 -11.78 -0.94
C HIS A 222 -16.96 -12.49 -0.15
N PRO A 223 -17.15 -12.17 1.14
CA PRO A 223 -18.10 -12.84 2.02
C PRO A 223 -19.51 -12.32 1.82
N TYR A 224 -20.45 -13.05 2.40
CA TYR A 224 -21.85 -12.67 2.47
C TYR A 224 -22.21 -12.24 3.90
N LEU A 225 -23.15 -11.31 4.02
CA LEU A 225 -23.78 -10.88 5.26
C LEU A 225 -25.30 -11.02 5.15
N TRP A 226 -26.00 -10.96 6.29
CA TRP A 226 -27.46 -10.89 6.28
C TRP A 226 -27.92 -9.44 6.09
N ALA A 227 -28.65 -9.17 5.01
CA ALA A 227 -29.26 -7.87 4.75
C ALA A 227 -30.79 -7.99 4.70
N LYS A 228 -31.49 -6.98 5.24
CA LYS A 228 -32.95 -6.92 5.13
C LYS A 228 -33.36 -6.33 3.79
N SER A 229 -34.32 -6.95 3.13
CA SER A 229 -35.07 -6.39 2.01
C SER A 229 -36.55 -6.46 2.36
N GLY A 230 -37.15 -5.30 2.69
CA GLY A 230 -38.47 -5.24 3.29
C GLY A 230 -38.53 -5.98 4.63
N LYS A 231 -39.38 -7.01 4.73
CA LYS A 231 -39.57 -7.80 5.97
C LYS A 231 -38.65 -9.02 6.08
N ASN A 232 -37.99 -9.41 4.99
CA ASN A 232 -37.21 -10.64 4.92
C ASN A 232 -35.70 -10.36 5.02
N ALA A 233 -34.96 -11.32 5.56
CA ALA A 233 -33.50 -11.31 5.56
C ALA A 233 -32.97 -12.23 4.45
N HIS A 234 -31.95 -11.77 3.74
CA HIS A 234 -31.31 -12.51 2.64
C HIS A 234 -29.80 -12.48 2.81
N LEU A 235 -29.12 -13.51 2.30
CA LEU A 235 -27.67 -13.46 2.12
C LEU A 235 -27.34 -12.45 1.03
N TYR A 236 -26.48 -11.50 1.36
CA TYR A 236 -26.11 -10.38 0.50
C TYR A 236 -24.58 -10.25 0.46
N PRO A 237 -23.95 -10.10 -0.72
CA PRO A 237 -22.51 -9.94 -0.81
C PRO A 237 -22.05 -8.64 -0.15
N ASP A 238 -21.02 -8.70 0.69
CA ASP A 238 -20.50 -7.50 1.34
C ASP A 238 -19.57 -6.72 0.41
N PHE A 239 -20.10 -5.63 -0.17
CA PHE A 239 -19.38 -4.73 -1.05
C PHE A 239 -18.61 -3.62 -0.31
N ASN A 240 -18.90 -3.38 0.98
CA ASN A 240 -18.14 -2.44 1.77
C ASN A 240 -16.98 -3.21 2.36
N ARG A 241 -15.82 -3.19 1.71
CA ARG A 241 -14.65 -3.99 2.11
C ARG A 241 -13.39 -3.14 2.08
N ASP A 242 -12.40 -3.62 2.81
CA ASP A 242 -11.10 -2.97 2.93
C ASP A 242 -10.16 -3.62 1.93
N PHE A 243 -9.53 -2.80 1.10
CA PHE A 243 -8.56 -3.25 0.10
C PHE A 243 -7.23 -2.54 0.33
N ARG A 244 -6.13 -3.24 0.04
CA ARG A 244 -4.79 -2.68 0.08
C ARG A 244 -4.44 -2.12 -1.30
N CYS A 245 -4.55 -0.81 -1.47
CA CYS A 245 -4.39 -0.13 -2.75
C CYS A 245 -3.05 0.61 -2.82
N LYS A 246 -2.44 0.70 -4.01
CA LYS A 246 -1.38 1.69 -4.24
C LYS A 246 -1.99 3.09 -4.16
N ASN A 247 -1.24 4.06 -3.68
CA ASN A 247 -1.64 5.48 -3.63
C ASN A 247 -1.81 6.06 -5.04
N PHE A 248 -2.98 5.82 -5.64
CA PHE A 248 -3.31 6.17 -7.01
C PHE A 248 -3.06 7.65 -7.34
N ASP A 249 -3.40 8.56 -6.42
CA ASP A 249 -3.24 9.99 -6.66
C ASP A 249 -1.78 10.42 -6.86
N ALA A 250 -0.82 9.80 -6.16
CA ALA A 250 0.59 10.10 -6.35
C ALA A 250 1.07 9.65 -7.75
N ILE A 251 0.60 8.48 -8.19
CA ILE A 251 0.89 7.95 -9.53
C ILE A 251 0.26 8.83 -10.61
N ARG A 252 -1.01 9.21 -10.43
CA ARG A 252 -1.75 10.10 -11.32
C ARG A 252 -1.06 11.46 -11.42
N GLN A 253 -0.73 12.07 -10.28
CA GLN A 253 -0.06 13.36 -10.25
C GLN A 253 1.30 13.30 -10.96
N PHE A 254 2.12 12.29 -10.68
CA PHE A 254 3.38 12.10 -11.40
C PHE A 254 3.16 12.05 -12.91
N ALA A 255 2.17 11.29 -13.39
CA ALA A 255 1.86 11.23 -14.81
C ALA A 255 1.42 12.59 -15.38
N GLY A 256 0.60 13.33 -14.63
CA GLY A 256 0.11 14.66 -15.02
C GLY A 256 1.24 15.69 -15.15
N ASP A 257 2.20 15.65 -14.24
CA ASP A 257 3.36 16.56 -14.18
C ASP A 257 4.39 16.27 -15.29
N HIS A 258 4.39 15.05 -15.87
CA HIS A 258 5.38 14.60 -16.84
C HIS A 258 4.78 14.38 -18.25
N GLN A 259 3.65 15.01 -18.55
CA GLN A 259 3.03 14.97 -19.87
C GLN A 259 3.94 15.57 -20.93
N ALA A 260 4.03 14.92 -22.08
CA ALA A 260 4.74 15.42 -23.24
C ALA A 260 4.11 16.75 -23.72
N PRO A 261 4.92 17.67 -24.26
CA PRO A 261 4.49 19.02 -24.67
C PRO A 261 3.78 19.00 -26.03
N TRP A 262 2.84 18.08 -26.21
CA TRP A 262 2.12 17.89 -27.45
C TRP A 262 0.77 18.62 -27.44
N ARG A 263 0.08 18.58 -28.57
CA ARG A 263 -1.25 19.16 -28.75
C ARG A 263 -2.25 18.60 -27.72
N GLU A 264 -3.34 19.32 -27.49
CA GLU A 264 -4.40 18.92 -26.53
C GLU A 264 -5.09 17.60 -26.90
N ASP A 265 -5.12 17.25 -28.18
CA ASP A 265 -5.60 15.96 -28.68
C ASP A 265 -4.59 14.82 -28.44
N GLY A 266 -3.43 15.11 -27.88
CA GLY A 266 -2.33 14.16 -27.65
C GLY A 266 -1.64 13.70 -28.94
N GLN A 267 -2.01 14.25 -30.09
CA GLN A 267 -1.42 13.87 -31.37
C GLN A 267 -0.07 14.55 -31.57
N LEU A 268 0.85 13.77 -32.15
CA LEU A 268 2.17 14.22 -32.54
C LEU A 268 2.28 14.12 -34.08
N ASP A 269 2.54 15.25 -34.72
CA ASP A 269 2.66 15.36 -36.18
C ASP A 269 4.07 14.96 -36.64
N VAL A 270 4.36 13.66 -36.65
CA VAL A 270 5.67 13.09 -37.04
C VAL A 270 5.52 12.01 -38.12
N ASN A 271 6.55 11.86 -38.94
CA ASN A 271 6.66 10.78 -39.92
C ASN A 271 7.73 9.77 -39.47
N PRO A 272 7.58 8.46 -39.79
CA PRO A 272 8.61 7.47 -39.54
C PRO A 272 9.96 7.88 -40.16
N LYS A 273 11.04 7.75 -39.41
CA LYS A 273 12.40 8.01 -39.89
C LYS A 273 12.92 6.80 -40.67
N GLU A 274 13.92 7.03 -41.53
CA GLU A 274 14.58 5.96 -42.26
C GLU A 274 15.18 4.92 -41.29
N GLY A 275 14.84 3.65 -41.47
CA GLY A 275 15.30 2.55 -40.61
C GLY A 275 14.45 2.27 -39.37
N GLU A 276 13.42 3.08 -39.07
CA GLU A 276 12.48 2.77 -38.01
C GLU A 276 11.56 1.59 -38.39
N VAL A 277 11.19 0.78 -37.38
CA VAL A 277 10.30 -0.36 -37.60
C VAL A 277 8.87 0.14 -37.78
N VAL A 278 8.31 -0.12 -38.95
CA VAL A 278 6.90 0.14 -39.26
C VAL A 278 6.20 -1.19 -39.47
N LEU A 279 5.21 -1.47 -38.62
CA LEU A 279 4.41 -2.70 -38.73
C LEU A 279 3.51 -2.64 -39.97
N PRO A 280 3.20 -3.80 -40.60
CA PRO A 280 2.34 -3.84 -41.79
C PRO A 280 0.87 -3.48 -41.51
N GLY A 281 0.48 -3.39 -40.23
CA GLY A 281 -0.84 -3.00 -39.77
C GLY A 281 -0.87 -2.77 -38.26
N ILE A 282 -2.00 -2.26 -37.76
CA ILE A 282 -2.25 -2.12 -36.32
C ILE A 282 -2.40 -3.54 -35.74
N PRO A 283 -1.56 -3.94 -34.76
CA PRO A 283 -1.62 -5.26 -34.16
C PRO A 283 -2.85 -5.49 -33.28
#